data_AF-A0A961J0B0-F1
#
_entry.id   AF-A0A961J0B0-F1
#
_cell.length_a   1.000
_cell.length_b   1.000
_cell.length_c   1.000
_cell.angle_alpha   90.00
_cell.angle_beta   90.00
_cell.angle_gamma   90.00
#
_symmetry.space_group_name_H-M   'P 1'
#
loop_
_entity.id
_entity.type
_entity.pdbx_description
1 polymer ?
#
loop_
_entity_poly.entity_id
_entity_poly.type
_entity_poly.pdbx_seq_one_letter_code
_entity_poly.pdbx_strand_id
1 'polypeptide(L)'
;MQLSQSPARSLDLPRLPLLSLVRKFAPYLRRAATRDDPCAALERLARTSPHLLPDLGFEVDRAASGAGRTVWRRQGFVVTADPAAAPCDGSGVAVHRVPG
;
A
#
# COMPACT_ATOMS: atom_id res chain seq x y z
N MET A 1 3.98 -2.54 44.67
CA MET A 1 4.12 -2.82 43.22
C MET A 1 3.77 -1.55 42.46
N GLN A 2 4.77 -0.82 41.95
CA GLN A 2 4.59 0.44 41.21
C GLN A 2 4.48 0.14 39.71
N LEU A 3 3.38 0.57 39.09
CA LEU A 3 3.19 0.56 37.64
C LEU A 3 3.89 1.79 37.05
N SER A 4 5.02 1.56 36.37
CA SER A 4 5.74 2.57 35.61
C SER A 4 4.86 3.11 34.48
N GLN A 5 4.30 4.31 34.68
CA GLN A 5 3.62 5.06 33.63
C GLN A 5 4.66 5.48 32.59
N SER A 6 4.62 4.85 31.42
CA SER A 6 5.39 5.30 30.27
C SER A 6 4.80 6.64 29.79
N PRO A 7 5.57 7.73 29.72
CA PRO A 7 5.07 8.98 29.19
C PRO A 7 4.78 8.76 27.70
N ALA A 8 3.50 8.87 27.34
CA ALA A 8 3.08 9.00 25.96
C ALA A 8 3.90 10.14 25.35
N ARG A 9 4.86 9.80 24.48
CA ARG A 9 5.62 10.78 23.71
C ARG A 9 4.62 11.46 22.79
N SER A 10 4.06 12.58 23.25
CA SER A 10 3.28 13.48 22.43
C SER A 10 4.20 13.92 21.30
N LEU A 11 3.92 13.42 20.10
CA LEU A 11 4.53 13.94 18.88
C LEU A 11 3.92 15.33 18.69
N ASP A 12 4.56 16.34 19.29
CA ASP A 12 4.37 17.74 18.95
C ASP A 12 4.81 17.91 17.48
N LEU A 13 3.91 17.55 16.58
CA LEU A 13 4.05 17.83 15.17
C LEU A 13 3.82 19.33 15.02
N PRO A 14 4.88 20.12 14.71
CA PRO A 14 4.66 21.52 14.40
C PRO A 14 3.61 21.59 13.31
N ARG A 15 2.63 22.50 13.46
CA ARG A 15 1.61 22.82 12.45
C ARG A 15 2.29 23.44 11.22
N LEU A 16 3.03 22.60 10.51
CA LEU A 16 3.68 22.96 9.27
C LEU A 16 2.59 22.95 8.19
N PRO A 17 2.57 23.95 7.30
CA PRO A 17 1.71 23.88 6.14
C PRO A 17 2.05 22.60 5.37
N LEU A 18 1.03 21.88 4.89
CA LEU A 18 1.17 20.62 4.15
C LEU A 18 2.24 20.70 3.06
N LEU A 19 2.36 21.85 2.41
CA LEU A 19 3.33 22.14 1.37
C LEU A 19 4.79 22.06 1.86
N SER A 20 5.07 22.53 3.07
CA SER A 20 6.40 22.43 3.70
C SER A 20 6.70 20.99 4.11
N LEU A 21 5.68 20.24 4.53
CA LEU A 21 5.80 18.82 4.82
C LEU A 21 6.17 18.04 3.55
N VAL A 22 5.41 18.25 2.47
CA VAL A 22 5.66 17.62 1.17
C VAL A 22 7.05 17.97 0.65
N ARG A 23 7.48 19.23 0.71
CA ARG A 23 8.84 19.63 0.31
C ARG A 23 9.93 18.92 1.13
N LYS A 24 9.74 18.80 2.44
CA LYS A 24 10.69 18.13 3.33
C LYS A 24 10.78 16.63 3.04
N PHE A 25 9.65 16.00 2.69
CA PHE A 25 9.59 14.56 2.42
C PHE A 25 9.82 14.17 0.96
N ALA A 26 9.71 15.10 0.01
CA ALA A 26 9.95 14.90 -1.41
C ALA A 26 11.24 14.12 -1.74
N PRO A 27 12.42 14.44 -1.17
CA PRO A 27 13.64 13.69 -1.47
C PRO A 27 13.60 12.25 -0.93
N TYR A 28 12.89 12.00 0.17
CA TYR A 28 12.72 10.65 0.73
C TYR A 28 11.75 9.83 -0.11
N LEU A 29 10.64 10.44 -0.57
CA LEU A 29 9.70 9.81 -1.49
C LEU A 29 10.36 9.46 -2.83
N ARG A 30 11.21 10.35 -3.35
CA ARG A 30 11.93 10.12 -4.61
C ARG A 30 12.96 8.98 -4.50
N ARG A 31 13.58 8.82 -3.32
CA ARG A 31 14.54 7.74 -3.05
C ARG A 31 13.86 6.39 -2.81
N ALA A 32 12.67 6.38 -2.20
CA ALA A 32 11.85 5.19 -2.08
C ALA A 32 11.35 4.71 -3.46
N ALA A 33 10.90 5.64 -4.30
CA ALA A 33 10.42 5.35 -5.66
C ALA A 33 11.51 4.82 -6.62
N THR A 34 12.80 5.01 -6.30
CA THR A 34 13.92 4.56 -7.14
C THR A 34 14.50 3.21 -6.72
N ARG A 35 14.10 2.65 -5.56
CA ARG A 35 14.69 1.41 -5.03
C ARG A 35 13.73 0.23 -4.96
N ASP A 36 12.44 0.47 -4.80
CA ASP A 36 11.47 -0.63 -4.77
C ASP A 36 10.94 -0.92 -6.17
N ASP A 37 10.91 -2.21 -6.51
CA ASP A 37 10.15 -2.71 -7.66
C ASP A 37 8.69 -2.26 -7.51
N PRO A 38 8.09 -1.59 -8.51
CA PRO A 38 6.71 -1.13 -8.44
C PRO A 38 5.72 -2.25 -8.13
N CYS A 39 5.98 -3.49 -8.57
CA CYS A 39 5.13 -4.63 -8.23
C CYS A 39 5.18 -4.93 -6.72
N ALA A 40 6.38 -5.05 -6.14
CA ALA A 40 6.56 -5.25 -4.70
C ALA A 40 5.94 -4.11 -3.86
N ALA A 41 6.05 -2.86 -4.32
CA ALA A 41 5.44 -1.72 -3.63
C ALA A 41 3.91 -1.79 -3.67
N LEU A 42 3.31 -2.13 -4.81
CA LEU A 42 1.86 -2.29 -4.97
C LEU A 42 1.33 -3.48 -4.18
N GLU A 43 2.09 -4.58 -4.09
CA GLU A 43 1.72 -5.76 -3.30
C GLU A 43 1.65 -5.41 -1.80
N ARG A 44 2.68 -4.72 -1.29
CA ARG A 44 2.67 -4.20 0.09
C ARG A 44 1.50 -3.27 0.34
N LEU A 45 1.19 -2.38 -0.62
CA LEU A 45 0.08 -1.45 -0.51
C LEU A 45 -1.26 -2.18 -0.47
N ALA A 46 -1.50 -3.11 -1.41
CA ALA A 46 -2.73 -3.88 -1.48
C ALA A 46 -2.95 -4.76 -0.24
N ARG A 47 -1.87 -5.23 0.39
CA ARG A 47 -1.94 -5.96 1.67
C ARG A 47 -2.24 -5.07 2.87
N THR A 48 -1.63 -3.89 2.95
CA THR A 48 -1.71 -3.03 4.15
C THR A 48 -2.84 -2.01 4.09
N SER A 49 -3.22 -1.57 2.89
CA SER A 49 -4.18 -0.49 2.66
C SER A 49 -4.83 -0.62 1.27
N PRO A 50 -5.65 -1.68 1.05
CA PRO A 50 -6.32 -1.91 -0.24
C PRO A 50 -7.30 -0.80 -0.62
N HIS A 51 -7.81 -0.04 0.35
CA HIS A 51 -8.69 1.11 0.13
C HIS A 51 -8.02 2.27 -0.62
N LEU A 52 -6.69 2.29 -0.71
CA LEU A 52 -5.93 3.31 -1.47
C LEU A 52 -5.75 2.96 -2.95
N LEU A 53 -6.07 1.72 -3.37
CA LEU A 53 -5.95 1.30 -4.76
C LEU A 53 -6.84 2.15 -5.70
N PRO A 54 -8.11 2.45 -5.36
CA PRO A 54 -8.93 3.38 -6.14
C PRO A 54 -8.30 4.78 -6.27
N ASP A 55 -7.68 5.31 -5.21
CA ASP A 55 -7.02 6.62 -5.24
C ASP A 55 -5.80 6.66 -6.18
N LEU A 56 -5.20 5.49 -6.45
CA LEU A 56 -4.13 5.32 -7.43
C LEU A 56 -4.64 5.06 -8.86
N GLY A 57 -5.96 5.07 -9.07
CA GLY A 57 -6.60 4.82 -10.36
C GLY A 57 -6.70 3.34 -10.72
N PHE A 58 -6.69 2.44 -9.73
CA PHE A 58 -7.05 1.04 -9.95
C PHE A 58 -8.56 0.85 -9.82
N GLU A 59 -9.14 0.14 -10.78
CA GLU A 59 -10.56 -0.20 -10.78
C GLU A 59 -10.75 -1.67 -10.41
N VAL A 60 -11.80 -1.97 -9.64
CA VAL A 60 -12.16 -3.36 -9.32
C VAL A 60 -12.73 -4.01 -10.58
N ASP A 61 -12.06 -5.06 -11.07
CA ASP A 61 -12.58 -5.91 -12.12
C ASP A 61 -13.60 -6.86 -11.51
N ARG A 62 -14.89 -6.50 -11.59
CA ARG A 62 -15.99 -7.29 -11.03
C ARG A 62 -16.21 -8.62 -11.77
N ALA A 63 -15.78 -8.74 -13.02
CA ALA A 63 -15.90 -9.98 -13.78
C ALA A 63 -14.83 -11.00 -13.34
N ALA A 64 -13.63 -10.51 -13.01
CA ALA A 64 -12.55 -11.34 -12.48
C ALA A 64 -12.61 -11.50 -10.94
N SER A 65 -13.32 -10.63 -10.23
CA SER A 65 -13.53 -10.75 -8.79
C SER A 65 -14.61 -11.78 -8.48
N GLY A 66 -14.46 -12.49 -7.36
CA GLY A 66 -15.36 -13.56 -6.95
C GLY A 66 -15.36 -13.79 -5.45
N ALA A 67 -16.05 -14.84 -4.99
CA ALA A 67 -16.11 -15.18 -3.57
C ALA A 67 -14.70 -15.43 -3.01
N GLY A 68 -14.21 -14.47 -2.22
CA GLY A 68 -12.87 -14.51 -1.64
C GLY A 68 -11.75 -13.99 -2.55
N ARG A 69 -11.99 -13.51 -3.76
CA ARG A 69 -10.93 -12.93 -4.59
C ARG A 69 -11.33 -11.55 -5.09
N THR A 70 -10.50 -10.55 -4.84
CA THR A 70 -10.69 -9.21 -5.41
C THR A 70 -9.58 -8.93 -6.40
N VAL A 71 -9.96 -8.51 -7.61
CA VAL A 71 -9.02 -8.16 -8.67
C VAL A 71 -9.16 -6.67 -8.96
N TRP A 72 -8.05 -5.95 -8.92
CA TRP A 72 -7.96 -4.55 -9.33
C TRP A 72 -7.08 -4.41 -10.57
N ARG A 73 -7.45 -3.53 -11.49
CA ARG A 73 -6.74 -3.31 -12.75
C ARG A 73 -6.49 -1.83 -12.97
N ARG A 74 -5.31 -1.54 -13.48
CA ARG A 74 -4.88 -0.23 -13.97
C ARG A 74 -4.05 -0.48 -15.21
N GLN A 75 -3.97 0.49 -16.13
CA GLN A 75 -3.16 0.34 -17.34
C GLN A 75 -1.75 -0.18 -17.02
N GLY A 76 -1.45 -1.39 -17.50
CA GLY A 76 -0.17 -2.07 -17.29
C GLY A 76 -0.01 -2.83 -15.96
N PHE A 77 -1.00 -2.85 -15.06
CA PHE A 77 -0.92 -3.55 -13.76
C PHE A 77 -2.23 -4.25 -13.36
N VAL A 78 -2.12 -5.47 -12.85
CA VAL A 78 -3.21 -6.24 -12.26
C VAL A 78 -2.81 -6.63 -10.84
N VAL A 79 -3.64 -6.29 -9.87
CA VAL A 79 -3.48 -6.66 -8.47
C VAL A 79 -4.58 -7.66 -8.12
N THR A 80 -4.20 -8.79 -7.57
CA THR A 80 -5.14 -9.82 -7.09
C THR A 80 -4.94 -9.96 -5.60
N ALA A 81 -6.00 -9.81 -4.80
CA ALA A 81 -5.99 -10.22 -3.40
C ALA A 81 -6.89 -11.43 -3.22
N ASP A 82 -6.32 -12.47 -2.61
CA ASP A 82 -6.96 -13.71 -2.23
C ASP A 82 -6.58 -14.02 -0.77
N PRO A 83 -7.49 -13.81 0.20
CA PRO A 83 -7.28 -14.13 1.60
C PRO A 83 -7.37 -15.63 1.88
N ALA A 84 -7.80 -16.46 0.92
CA ALA A 84 -7.91 -17.92 1.05
C ALA A 84 -6.70 -18.67 0.44
N ALA A 85 -5.85 -17.98 -0.33
CA ALA A 85 -4.60 -18.54 -0.80
C ALA A 85 -3.72 -18.93 0.40
N ALA A 86 -3.49 -20.23 0.57
CA ALA A 86 -2.68 -20.77 1.67
C ALA A 86 -1.31 -20.07 1.73
N PRO A 87 -0.77 -19.79 2.94
CA PRO A 87 0.39 -18.93 3.17
C PRO A 87 1.73 -19.54 2.74
N CYS A 88 1.78 -20.44 1.76
CA CYS A 88 3.02 -21.04 1.28
C CYS A 88 4.03 -19.97 0.79
N ASP A 89 3.53 -18.82 0.31
CA ASP A 89 4.32 -17.60 -0.01
C ASP A 89 3.94 -16.38 0.85
N GLY A 90 3.13 -16.57 1.91
CA GLY A 90 2.81 -15.56 2.92
C GLY A 90 2.08 -14.28 2.48
N SER A 91 1.82 -14.03 1.19
CA SER A 91 1.37 -12.69 0.77
C SER A 91 -0.13 -12.52 0.54
N GLY A 92 -0.88 -13.56 0.15
CA GLY A 92 -2.33 -13.46 -0.16
C GLY A 92 -2.68 -12.40 -1.22
N VAL A 93 -1.67 -11.82 -1.87
CA VAL A 93 -1.76 -10.70 -2.80
C VAL A 93 -0.70 -10.92 -3.86
N ALA A 94 -1.08 -10.81 -5.13
CA ALA A 94 -0.18 -10.93 -6.27
C ALA A 94 -0.36 -9.72 -7.19
N VAL A 95 0.76 -9.16 -7.68
CA VAL A 95 0.76 -8.04 -8.63
C VAL A 95 1.50 -8.45 -9.90
N HIS A 96 0.83 -8.30 -11.03
CA HIS A 96 1.38 -8.63 -12.34
C HIS A 96 1.39 -7.40 -13.23
N ARG A 97 2.49 -7.22 -13.98
CA ARG A 97 2.55 -6.22 -15.03
C ARG A 97 1.94 -6.80 -16.31
N VAL A 98 0.99 -6.11 -16.91
CA VAL A 98 0.40 -6.51 -18.19
C VAL A 98 1.17 -5.81 -19.31
N PRO A 99 1.80 -6.53 -20.24
CA PRO A 99 2.38 -5.92 -21.42
C PRO A 99 1.24 -5.29 -22.24
N GLY A 100 1.36 -3.99 -22.51
CA GLY A 100 0.45 -3.23 -23.37
C GLY A 100 0.88 -3.29 -24.83
#